data_AF-U3UA37-F1
#
_entry.id   AF-U3UA37-F1
#
_cell.length_a   1.000
_cell.length_b   1.000
_cell.length_c   1.000
_cell.angle_alpha   90.00
_cell.angle_beta   90.00
_cell.angle_gamma   90.00
#
_symmetry.space_group_name_H-M   'P 1'
#
loop_
_entity.id
_entity.type
_entity.pdbx_description
1 polymer ?
#
loop_
_entity_poly.entity_id
_entity_poly.type
_entity_poly.pdbx_seq_one_letter_code
_entity_poly.pdbx_strand_id
1 'polypeptide(L)'
;NLSNEMDRVKKENDNMQIELRHLRGEDITSLNYKELMALEEALENGLTGVREKQSEFMKMMRTNERMMEEENKRLNYELYQKEMAAMGDSVREMDNGYNQRMRDFNSQMPFAFRVQPI
;
A
#
# COMPACT_ATOMS: atom_id res chain seq x y z
N ASN A 1 52.19 -4.48 -15.19
CA ASN A 1 51.14 -3.98 -14.28
C ASN A 1 49.76 -4.54 -14.59
N LEU A 2 49.17 -4.33 -15.78
CA LEU A 2 47.84 -4.89 -16.10
C LEU A 2 47.77 -6.42 -16.05
N SER A 3 48.80 -7.13 -16.56
CA SER A 3 48.83 -8.60 -16.53
C SER A 3 48.80 -9.14 -15.09
N ASN A 4 49.63 -8.59 -14.21
CA ASN A 4 49.68 -9.01 -12.80
C ASN A 4 48.37 -8.72 -12.06
N GLU A 5 47.73 -7.58 -12.36
CA GLU A 5 46.42 -7.24 -11.80
C GLU A 5 45.35 -8.23 -12.26
N MET A 6 45.36 -8.59 -13.54
CA MET A 6 44.44 -9.55 -14.11
C MET A 6 44.64 -10.96 -13.52
N ASP A 7 45.88 -11.37 -13.28
CA ASP A 7 46.16 -12.65 -12.63
C ASP A 7 45.70 -12.64 -11.15
N ARG A 8 45.84 -11.52 -10.44
CA ARG A 8 45.31 -11.37 -9.08
C ARG A 8 43.78 -11.50 -9.06
N VAL A 9 43.10 -10.75 -9.93
CA VAL A 9 41.62 -10.76 -10.01
C VAL A 9 41.10 -12.15 -10.40
N LYS A 10 41.76 -12.85 -11.32
CA LYS A 10 41.40 -14.24 -11.66
C LYS A 10 41.49 -15.15 -10.44
N LYS A 11 42.60 -15.10 -9.71
CA LYS A 11 42.78 -15.90 -8.50
C LYS A 11 41.73 -15.58 -7.42
N GLU A 12 41.42 -14.30 -7.21
CA GLU A 12 40.35 -13.88 -6.29
C GLU A 12 38.99 -14.41 -6.75
N ASN A 13 38.70 -14.38 -8.05
CA ASN A 13 37.45 -14.94 -8.60
C ASN A 13 37.36 -16.46 -8.38
N ASP A 14 38.43 -17.19 -8.67
CA ASP A 14 38.49 -18.64 -8.47
C ASP A 14 38.28 -19.00 -6.99
N ASN A 15 38.88 -18.24 -6.07
CA ASN A 15 38.66 -18.40 -4.63
C ASN A 15 37.21 -18.14 -4.25
N MET A 16 36.59 -17.06 -4.73
CA MET A 16 35.17 -16.77 -4.46
C MET A 16 34.26 -17.86 -5.00
N GLN A 17 34.57 -18.45 -6.16
CA GLN A 17 33.79 -19.57 -6.70
C GLN A 17 33.86 -20.81 -5.80
N ILE A 18 35.02 -21.10 -5.22
CA ILE A 18 35.19 -22.19 -4.24
C ILE A 18 34.34 -21.90 -3.00
N GLU A 19 34.42 -20.68 -2.46
CA GLU A 19 33.62 -20.27 -1.30
C GLU A 19 32.11 -20.40 -1.57
N LEU A 20 31.65 -20.02 -2.77
CA LEU A 20 30.25 -20.17 -3.17
C LEU A 20 29.80 -21.63 -3.21
N ARG A 21 30.67 -22.55 -3.64
CA ARG A 21 30.37 -24.00 -3.59
C ARG A 21 30.19 -24.46 -2.15
N HIS A 22 31.09 -24.06 -1.24
CA HIS A 22 30.96 -24.38 0.18
C HIS A 22 29.66 -23.83 0.80
N LEU A 23 29.32 -22.57 0.52
CA LEU A 23 28.06 -21.96 0.96
C LEU A 23 26.81 -22.69 0.44
N ARG A 24 26.92 -23.40 -0.69
CA ARG A 24 25.84 -24.23 -1.26
C ARG A 24 25.80 -25.65 -0.69
N GLY A 25 26.72 -26.03 0.18
CA GLY A 25 26.83 -27.39 0.68
C GLY A 25 27.66 -28.32 -0.22
N GLU A 26 28.44 -27.77 -1.16
CA GLU A 26 29.31 -28.53 -2.06
C GLU A 26 30.76 -28.56 -1.52
N ASP A 27 31.53 -29.59 -1.90
CA ASP A 27 32.95 -29.78 -1.51
C ASP A 27 33.22 -29.76 0.01
N ILE A 28 32.21 -30.04 0.84
CA ILE A 28 32.29 -29.92 2.31
C ILE A 28 33.38 -30.79 2.94
N THR A 29 33.65 -31.97 2.36
CA THR A 29 34.71 -32.87 2.84
C THR A 29 36.12 -32.31 2.68
N SER A 30 36.30 -31.22 1.91
CA SER A 30 37.59 -30.54 1.76
C SER A 30 37.90 -29.57 2.91
N LEU A 31 36.89 -29.23 3.73
CA LEU A 31 37.02 -28.28 4.83
C LEU A 31 37.39 -28.99 6.13
N ASN A 32 38.24 -28.34 6.93
CA ASN A 32 38.53 -28.79 8.29
C ASN A 32 37.45 -28.30 9.27
N TYR A 33 37.48 -28.82 10.50
CA TYR A 33 36.44 -28.53 11.50
C TYR A 33 36.27 -27.03 11.83
N LYS A 34 37.34 -26.23 11.80
CA LYS A 34 37.26 -24.79 12.07
C LYS A 34 36.60 -24.04 10.92
N GLU A 35 36.92 -24.43 9.69
CA GLU A 35 36.30 -23.86 8.49
C GLU A 35 34.82 -24.21 8.42
N LEU A 36 34.45 -25.45 8.80
CA LEU A 36 33.05 -25.86 8.90
C LEU A 36 32.28 -25.05 9.95
N MET A 37 32.86 -24.82 11.13
CA MET A 37 32.24 -23.97 12.15
C MET A 37 32.01 -22.54 11.65
N ALA A 38 33.02 -21.94 11.00
CA ALA A 38 32.89 -20.60 10.44
C ALA A 38 31.83 -20.52 9.33
N LEU A 39 31.76 -21.55 8.48
CA LEU A 39 30.75 -21.67 7.44
C LEU A 39 29.34 -21.77 8.03
N GLU A 40 29.16 -22.61 9.04
CA GLU A 40 27.88 -22.78 9.75
C GLU A 40 27.42 -21.47 10.40
N GLU A 41 28.30 -20.78 11.12
CA GLU A 41 28.01 -19.49 11.73
C GLU A 41 27.62 -18.44 10.68
N ALA A 42 28.35 -18.37 9.56
CA ALA A 42 28.04 -17.45 8.48
C ALA A 42 26.67 -17.75 7.83
N LEU A 43 26.34 -19.01 7.61
CA LEU A 43 25.06 -19.44 7.05
C LEU A 43 23.89 -19.17 8.01
N GLU A 44 24.04 -19.47 9.30
CA GLU A 44 23.02 -19.23 10.31
C GLU A 44 22.72 -17.72 10.46
N ASN A 45 23.77 -16.90 10.51
CA ASN A 45 23.64 -15.45 10.57
C ASN A 45 22.98 -14.89 9.30
N GLY A 46 23.40 -15.38 8.12
CA GLY A 46 22.81 -14.98 6.84
C GLY A 46 21.32 -15.35 6.74
N LEU A 47 20.97 -16.58 7.14
CA LEU A 47 19.59 -17.07 7.14
C LEU A 47 18.71 -16.26 8.10
N THR A 48 19.21 -15.99 9.31
CA THR A 48 18.53 -15.17 10.31
C THR A 48 18.24 -13.78 9.75
N GLY A 49 19.23 -13.10 9.18
CA GLY A 49 19.05 -11.77 8.60
C GLY A 49 18.08 -11.74 7.41
N VAL A 50 18.06 -12.77 6.57
CA VAL A 50 17.06 -12.89 5.49
C VAL A 50 15.64 -13.03 6.05
N ARG A 51 15.45 -13.88 7.07
CA ARG A 51 14.14 -14.08 7.71
C ARG A 51 13.65 -12.82 8.40
N GLU A 52 14.53 -12.08 9.06
CA GLU A 52 14.20 -10.80 9.70
C GLU A 52 13.68 -9.79 8.66
N LYS A 53 14.42 -9.60 7.55
CA LYS A 53 14.00 -8.71 6.46
C LYS A 53 12.68 -9.12 5.84
N GLN A 54 12.46 -10.43 5.62
CA GLN A 54 11.18 -10.94 5.13
C GLN A 54 10.04 -10.64 6.09
N SER A 55 10.26 -10.80 7.40
CA SER A 55 9.27 -10.48 8.44
C SER A 55 8.94 -8.98 8.47
N GLU A 56 9.95 -8.11 8.41
CA GLU A 56 9.77 -6.65 8.34
C GLU A 56 8.97 -6.23 7.10
N PHE A 57 9.33 -6.77 5.94
CA PHE A 57 8.60 -6.50 4.69
C PHE A 57 7.13 -6.91 4.81
N MET A 58 6.85 -8.10 5.35
CA MET A 58 5.47 -8.57 5.56
C MET A 58 4.69 -7.69 6.56
N LYS A 59 5.34 -7.18 7.61
CA LYS A 59 4.71 -6.23 8.55
C LYS A 59 4.37 -4.91 7.86
N MET A 60 5.28 -4.39 7.05
CA MET A 60 5.08 -3.16 6.28
C MET A 60 3.91 -3.31 5.30
N MET A 61 3.88 -4.40 4.53
CA MET A 61 2.80 -4.68 3.58
C MET A 61 1.42 -4.75 4.26
N ARG A 62 1.30 -5.49 5.37
CA ARG A 62 0.05 -5.56 6.14
C ARG A 62 -0.39 -4.19 6.68
N THR A 63 0.57 -3.37 7.11
CA THR A 63 0.28 -2.02 7.60
C THR A 63 -0.22 -1.12 6.48
N ASN A 64 0.43 -1.18 5.31
CA ASN A 64 0.02 -0.42 4.12
C ASN A 64 -1.36 -0.84 3.63
N GLU A 65 -1.64 -2.14 3.58
CA GLU A 65 -2.96 -2.67 3.20
C GLU A 65 -4.06 -2.12 4.11
N ARG A 66 -3.88 -2.20 5.44
CA ARG A 66 -4.85 -1.64 6.40
C ARG A 66 -5.07 -0.15 6.20
N MET A 67 -3.99 0.63 6.02
CA MET A 67 -4.10 2.08 5.80
C MET A 67 -4.84 2.41 4.50
N MET A 68 -4.57 1.66 3.42
CA MET A 68 -5.27 1.84 2.15
C MET A 68 -6.76 1.48 2.26
N GLU A 69 -7.11 0.42 2.97
CA GLU A 69 -8.51 0.06 3.21
C GLU A 69 -9.26 1.12 4.03
N GLU A 70 -8.63 1.63 5.09
CA GLU A 70 -9.20 2.70 5.92
C GLU A 70 -9.41 3.98 5.11
N GLU A 71 -8.42 4.37 4.31
CA GLU A 71 -8.51 5.54 3.43
C GLU A 71 -9.61 5.36 2.38
N ASN A 72 -9.67 4.20 1.74
CA ASN A 72 -10.69 3.91 0.74
C ASN A 72 -12.10 3.94 1.35
N LYS A 73 -12.29 3.40 2.56
CA LYS A 73 -13.56 3.50 3.29
C LYS A 73 -13.92 4.96 3.59
N ARG A 74 -12.96 5.77 4.04
CA ARG A 74 -13.19 7.20 4.29
C ARG A 74 -13.61 7.94 3.03
N LEU A 75 -12.88 7.75 1.92
CA LEU A 75 -13.17 8.41 0.65
C LEU A 75 -14.54 8.00 0.09
N ASN A 76 -14.90 6.71 0.17
CA ASN A 76 -16.24 6.25 -0.22
C ASN A 76 -17.34 6.89 0.63
N TYR A 77 -17.12 7.04 1.94
CA TYR A 77 -18.07 7.72 2.82
C TYR A 77 -18.22 9.19 2.45
N GLU A 78 -17.12 9.91 2.22
CA GLU A 78 -17.17 11.31 1.78
C GLU A 78 -17.86 11.48 0.42
N LEU A 79 -17.62 10.56 -0.51
CA LEU A 79 -18.28 10.54 -1.82
C LEU A 79 -19.79 10.37 -1.65
N TYR A 80 -20.23 9.37 -0.88
CA TYR A 80 -21.64 9.14 -0.60
C TYR A 80 -22.31 10.36 0.03
N GLN A 81 -21.65 11.01 0.99
CA GLN A 81 -22.18 12.21 1.63
C GLN A 81 -22.33 13.38 0.65
N LYS A 82 -21.37 13.56 -0.28
CA LYS A 82 -21.45 14.58 -1.33
C LYS A 82 -22.57 14.28 -2.33
N GLU A 83 -22.76 13.03 -2.73
CA GLU A 83 -23.86 12.62 -3.61
C GLU A 83 -25.22 12.86 -2.96
N MET A 84 -25.38 12.50 -1.69
CA MET A 84 -26.59 12.77 -0.92
C MET A 84 -26.85 14.27 -0.74
N ALA A 85 -25.81 15.06 -0.47
CA ALA A 85 -25.93 16.51 -0.41
C ALA A 85 -26.35 17.10 -1.76
N ALA A 86 -25.75 16.67 -2.87
CA ALA A 86 -26.10 17.12 -4.22
C ALA A 86 -27.55 16.75 -4.62
N MET A 87 -28.01 15.55 -4.26
CA MET A 87 -29.42 15.16 -4.44
C MET A 87 -30.36 15.96 -3.53
N GLY A 88 -29.99 16.16 -2.26
CA GLY A 88 -30.77 16.93 -1.31
C GLY A 88 -30.92 18.41 -1.72
N ASP A 89 -29.86 19.01 -2.26
CA ASP A 89 -29.87 20.36 -2.81
C ASP A 89 -30.74 20.42 -4.08
N SER A 90 -30.63 19.43 -4.97
CA SER A 90 -31.49 19.32 -6.16
C SER A 90 -32.98 19.19 -5.80
N VAL A 91 -33.32 18.43 -4.75
CA VAL A 91 -34.71 18.29 -4.26
C VAL A 91 -35.18 19.58 -3.59
N ARG A 92 -34.33 20.26 -2.82
CA ARG A 92 -34.65 21.55 -2.18
C ARG A 92 -34.81 22.68 -3.18
N GLU A 93 -34.00 22.71 -4.25
CA GLU A 93 -34.17 23.65 -5.35
C GLU A 93 -35.49 23.41 -6.10
N MET A 94 -35.86 22.14 -6.33
CA MET A 94 -37.16 21.80 -6.91
C MET A 94 -38.31 22.27 -6.00
N ASP A 95 -38.28 21.92 -4.71
CA ASP A 95 -39.33 22.27 -3.74
C ASP A 95 -39.45 23.79 -3.55
N ASN A 96 -38.33 24.52 -3.47
CA ASN A 96 -38.34 25.98 -3.43
C ASN A 96 -38.95 26.59 -4.72
N GLY A 97 -38.63 26.04 -5.89
CA GLY A 97 -39.21 26.48 -7.17
C GLY A 97 -40.72 26.23 -7.27
N TYR A 98 -41.21 25.10 -6.75
CA TYR A 98 -42.65 24.79 -6.71
C TYR A 98 -43.40 25.67 -5.69
N ASN A 99 -42.85 25.84 -4.49
CA ASN A 99 -43.44 26.68 -3.45
C ASN A 99 -43.49 28.16 -3.85
N GLN A 100 -42.47 28.67 -4.54
CA GLN A 100 -42.45 30.04 -5.04
C GLN A 100 -43.51 30.25 -6.14
N ARG A 101 -43.63 29.32 -7.09
CA ARG A 101 -44.69 29.36 -8.12
C ARG A 101 -46.10 29.29 -7.52
N MET A 102 -46.31 28.45 -6.50
CA MET A 102 -47.60 28.39 -5.81
C MET A 102 -47.92 29.69 -5.06
N ARG A 103 -46.92 30.32 -4.44
CA ARG A 103 -47.09 31.61 -3.75
C ARG A 103 -47.45 32.73 -4.72
N ASP A 104 -46.78 32.77 -5.88
CA ASP A 104 -47.05 33.77 -6.93
C ASP A 104 -48.43 33.56 -7.56
N PHE A 105 -48.82 32.31 -7.82
CA PHE A 105 -50.15 31.96 -8.33
C PHE A 105 -51.25 32.36 -7.33
N ASN A 106 -51.07 32.04 -6.05
CA ASN A 106 -52.03 32.41 -5.01
C ASN A 106 -52.07 33.95 -4.79
N SER A 107 -50.98 34.67 -5.07
CA SER A 107 -50.92 36.14 -5.06
C SER A 107 -51.62 36.82 -6.25
N GLN A 108 -51.74 36.13 -7.38
CA GLN A 108 -52.49 36.62 -8.55
C GLN A 108 -54.01 36.39 -8.47
N MET A 109 -54.46 35.44 -7.65
CA MET A 109 -55.89 35.12 -7.54
C MET A 109 -56.64 36.14 -6.67
N PRO A 110 -57.89 36.53 -7.02
CA PRO A 110 -58.71 37.42 -6.20
C PRO A 110 -58.96 36.82 -4.80
N PHE A 111 -59.06 37.67 -3.78
CA PHE A 111 -59.11 37.27 -2.36
C PHE A 111 -60.17 36.21 -2.02
N ALA A 112 -61.32 36.21 -2.72
CA ALA A 112 -62.39 35.24 -2.49
C ALA A 112 -61.98 33.77 -2.77
N PHE A 113 -60.88 33.55 -3.49
CA PHE A 113 -60.43 32.22 -3.92
C PHE A 113 -59.13 31.76 -3.26
N ARG A 114 -58.54 32.55 -2.35
CA ARG A 114 -57.30 32.16 -1.64
C ARG A 114 -57.66 31.34 -0.40
N VAL A 115 -57.21 30.09 -0.35
CA VAL A 115 -57.29 29.25 0.86
C VAL A 115 -56.12 29.57 1.78
N GLN A 116 -56.41 29.92 3.04
CA GLN A 116 -55.37 30.14 4.05
C GLN A 116 -54.83 28.78 4.54
N PRO A 117 -53.50 28.59 4.57
CA PRO A 117 -52.91 27.41 5.21
C PRO A 117 -53.22 27.42 6.72
N ILE A 118 -53.48 26.23 7.29
CA ILE A 118 -53.66 26.00 8.73
C ILE A 118 -52.30 25.89 9.41
#